data_AF-A0A426Y5B7-F1
#
_entry.id   AF-A0A426Y5B7-F1
#
_cell.length_a   1.000
_cell.length_b   1.000
_cell.length_c   1.000
_cell.angle_alpha   90.00
_cell.angle_beta   90.00
_cell.angle_gamma   90.00
#
_symmetry.space_group_name_H-M   'P 1'
#
loop_
_entity.id
_entity.type
_entity.pdbx_description
1 polymer ?
#
loop_
_entity_poly.entity_id
_entity_poly.type
_entity_poly.pdbx_seq_one_letter_code
_entity_poly.pdbx_strand_id
1 'polypeptide(L)'
;MDSNCPLDHAVFQFSPRRSRCELFISGDGKTEKLACGLLNPFITHLKVAEQQAARGGKSIKLEVQRSTNGDSWFNKGTLERFVRFVSTPEVLESANTYDAEMSQLEGARRIYSQVTCFTGDEHI
;
A
#
# COMPACT_ATOMS: atom_id res chain seq x y z
N MET A 1 7.79 20.97 -0.40
CA MET A 1 8.53 20.30 0.69
C MET A 1 9.56 19.35 0.11
N ASP A 2 10.68 19.09 0.79
CA ASP A 2 11.69 18.13 0.31
C ASP A 2 11.22 16.68 0.49
N SER A 3 11.70 15.74 -0.32
CA SER A 3 11.25 14.33 -0.24
C SER A 3 11.54 13.68 1.12
N ASN A 4 12.60 14.09 1.82
CA ASN A 4 12.90 13.58 3.16
C ASN A 4 12.12 14.29 4.29
N CYS A 5 11.27 15.27 3.96
CA CYS A 5 10.48 16.00 4.95
C CYS A 5 9.50 15.04 5.65
N PRO A 6 9.61 14.85 6.98
CA PRO A 6 8.65 14.08 7.76
C PRO A 6 7.26 14.71 7.68
N LEU A 7 6.23 13.88 7.58
CA LEU A 7 4.86 14.36 7.49
C LEU A 7 4.14 14.18 8.83
N ASP A 8 3.36 15.19 9.21
CA ASP A 8 2.44 15.09 10.33
C ASP A 8 1.23 14.22 9.96
N HIS A 9 0.73 14.40 8.74
CA HIS A 9 -0.40 13.64 8.20
C HIS A 9 -0.51 13.78 6.68
N ALA A 10 -1.33 12.93 6.08
CA ALA A 10 -1.82 13.07 4.72
C ALA A 10 -3.35 12.95 4.67
N VAL A 11 -4.00 13.63 3.74
CA VAL A 11 -5.46 13.64 3.61
C VAL A 11 -5.86 13.32 2.19
N PHE A 12 -6.64 12.26 2.01
CA PHE A 12 -7.42 12.05 0.81
C PHE A 12 -8.72 12.83 0.94
N GLN A 13 -8.95 13.80 0.08
CA GLN A 13 -10.20 14.55 -0.02
C GLN A 13 -10.99 14.09 -1.22
N PHE A 14 -12.25 13.70 -1.03
CA PHE A 14 -13.06 13.10 -2.07
C PHE A 14 -13.90 14.13 -2.84
N SER A 15 -14.11 13.86 -4.12
CA SER A 15 -15.10 14.58 -4.92
C SER A 15 -16.53 14.30 -4.41
N PRO A 16 -17.53 15.14 -4.72
CA PRO A 16 -18.92 14.90 -4.30
C PRO A 16 -19.47 13.54 -4.75
N ARG A 17 -19.06 13.07 -5.94
CA ARG A 17 -19.45 11.75 -6.49
C ARG A 17 -18.60 10.60 -5.93
N ARG A 18 -17.58 10.90 -5.13
CA ARG A 18 -16.67 9.94 -4.47
C ARG A 18 -15.98 8.97 -5.43
N SER A 19 -15.82 9.36 -6.68
CA SER A 19 -15.07 8.61 -7.71
C SER A 19 -13.64 9.12 -7.90
N ARG A 20 -13.35 10.32 -7.39
CA ARG A 20 -12.04 10.98 -7.52
C ARG A 20 -11.61 11.53 -6.18
N CYS A 21 -10.31 11.69 -6.00
CA CYS A 21 -9.75 12.32 -4.82
C CYS A 21 -8.57 13.22 -5.14
N GLU A 22 -8.28 14.09 -4.19
CA GLU A 22 -7.06 14.88 -4.09
C GLU A 22 -6.30 14.42 -2.85
N LEU A 23 -5.00 14.21 -2.98
CA LEU A 23 -4.13 13.85 -1.86
C LEU A 23 -3.33 15.09 -1.46
N PHE A 24 -3.51 15.52 -0.21
CA PHE A 24 -2.73 16.57 0.42
C PHE A 24 -1.78 15.98 1.45
N ILE A 25 -0.58 16.54 1.54
CA ILE A 25 0.41 16.19 2.55
C ILE A 25 0.69 17.40 3.42
N SER A 26 0.90 17.17 4.70
CA SER A 26 1.21 18.22 5.68
C SER A 26 2.40 17.83 6.53
N GLY A 27 3.35 18.74 6.69
CA GLY A 27 4.56 18.57 7.50
C GLY A 27 5.33 19.88 7.58
N ASP A 28 6.08 20.09 8.67
CA ASP A 28 6.83 21.33 8.92
C ASP A 28 5.97 22.60 8.80
N GLY A 29 4.72 22.52 9.27
CA GLY A 29 3.74 23.62 9.20
C GLY A 29 3.27 23.99 7.79
N LYS A 30 3.67 23.23 6.75
CA LYS A 30 3.29 23.44 5.36
C LYS A 30 2.34 22.34 4.91
N THR A 31 1.42 22.68 4.01
CA THR A 31 0.54 21.73 3.35
C THR A 31 0.63 21.94 1.85
N GLU A 32 0.81 20.86 1.10
CA GLU A 32 0.83 20.90 -0.37
C GLU A 32 0.02 19.76 -0.98
N LYS A 33 -0.53 19.98 -2.17
CA LYS A 33 -1.22 18.95 -2.94
C LYS A 33 -0.18 18.05 -3.60
N LEU A 34 -0.24 16.76 -3.32
CA LEU A 34 0.67 15.77 -3.85
C LEU A 34 0.16 15.13 -5.14
N ALA A 35 -1.14 14.78 -5.20
CA ALA A 35 -1.72 14.08 -6.33
C ALA A 35 -3.21 14.36 -6.49
N CYS A 36 -3.76 14.07 -7.67
CA CYS A 36 -5.20 13.96 -7.89
C CYS A 36 -5.49 12.84 -8.89
N GLY A 37 -6.63 12.17 -8.74
CA GLY A 37 -6.95 11.04 -9.60
C GLY A 37 -8.24 10.33 -9.24
N LEU A 38 -8.44 9.14 -9.82
CA LEU A 38 -9.49 8.21 -9.43
C LEU A 38 -9.25 7.77 -7.98
N LEU A 39 -10.32 7.60 -7.20
CA LEU A 39 -10.18 7.20 -5.80
C LEU A 39 -9.71 5.75 -5.64
N ASN A 40 -10.26 4.83 -6.43
CA ASN A 40 -10.05 3.39 -6.27
C ASN A 40 -8.56 2.99 -6.18
N PRO A 41 -7.68 3.41 -7.11
CA PRO A 41 -6.26 3.02 -7.04
C PRO A 41 -5.58 3.38 -5.72
N PHE A 42 -5.97 4.49 -5.08
CA PHE A 42 -5.39 4.91 -3.81
C PHE A 42 -5.87 4.11 -2.60
N ILE A 43 -7.08 3.52 -2.65
CA ILE A 43 -7.69 2.88 -1.47
C ILE A 43 -7.83 1.36 -1.58
N THR A 44 -7.86 0.78 -2.77
CA THR A 44 -8.09 -0.67 -2.97
C THR A 44 -7.06 -1.54 -2.24
N HIS A 45 -5.81 -1.07 -2.10
CA HIS A 45 -4.77 -1.80 -1.37
C HIS A 45 -4.66 -1.41 0.11
N LEU A 46 -5.46 -0.45 0.56
CA LEU A 46 -5.50 0.04 1.94
C LEU A 46 -6.82 -0.39 2.57
N LYS A 47 -6.94 -1.66 3.00
CA LYS A 47 -8.19 -2.26 3.52
C LYS A 47 -8.95 -1.36 4.50
N VAL A 48 -8.24 -0.73 5.44
CA VAL A 48 -8.86 0.18 6.42
C VAL A 48 -9.35 1.46 5.75
N ALA A 49 -8.58 2.04 4.82
CA ALA A 49 -9.00 3.22 4.08
C ALA A 49 -10.19 2.92 3.17
N GLU A 50 -10.23 1.76 2.50
CA GLU A 50 -11.36 1.32 1.72
C GLU A 50 -12.65 1.23 2.56
N GLN A 51 -12.56 0.62 3.75
CA GLN A 51 -13.69 0.55 4.68
C GLN A 51 -14.15 1.94 5.15
N GLN A 52 -13.21 2.85 5.46
CA GLN A 52 -13.55 4.22 5.85
C GLN A 52 -14.17 5.00 4.69
N ALA A 53 -13.65 4.80 3.47
CA ALA A 53 -14.22 5.38 2.27
C ALA A 53 -15.67 4.92 2.12
N ALA A 54 -15.96 3.61 2.26
CA ALA A 54 -17.29 3.04 2.12
C ALA A 54 -18.33 3.64 3.10
N ARG A 55 -17.91 4.01 4.32
CA ARG A 55 -18.77 4.60 5.37
C ARG A 55 -19.34 5.98 5.04
N GLY A 56 -18.97 6.58 3.90
CA GLY A 56 -19.57 7.84 3.42
C GLY A 56 -18.85 9.10 3.89
N GLY A 57 -17.64 8.99 4.47
CA GLY A 57 -16.79 10.13 4.78
C GLY A 57 -16.43 10.93 3.52
N LYS A 58 -16.17 12.24 3.68
CA LYS A 58 -15.69 13.14 2.61
C LYS A 58 -14.17 13.16 2.49
N SER A 59 -13.48 12.60 3.48
CA SER A 59 -12.03 12.52 3.50
C SER A 59 -11.55 11.34 4.34
N ILE A 60 -10.31 10.93 4.11
CA ILE A 60 -9.56 10.01 4.97
C ILE A 60 -8.25 10.68 5.35
N LYS A 61 -7.96 10.72 6.64
CA LYS A 61 -6.69 11.21 7.17
C LYS A 61 -5.81 10.01 7.52
N LEU A 62 -4.60 10.01 6.99
CA LEU A 62 -3.53 9.09 7.35
C LEU A 62 -2.57 9.83 8.30
N GLU A 63 -2.38 9.27 9.48
CA GLU A 63 -1.47 9.80 10.48
C GLU A 63 -0.74 8.65 11.16
N VAL A 64 0.54 8.85 11.43
CA VAL A 64 1.38 7.84 12.09
C VAL A 64 1.46 8.17 13.57
N GLN A 65 1.27 7.16 14.41
CA GLN A 65 1.58 7.30 15.83
C GLN A 65 3.05 7.66 15.95
N ARG A 66 3.35 8.81 16.56
CA ARG A 66 4.73 9.26 16.76
C ARG A 66 5.52 8.15 17.46
N SER A 67 6.43 7.53 16.72
CA SER A 67 7.33 6.52 17.28
C SER A 67 8.37 7.24 18.14
N THR A 68 8.80 6.59 19.21
CA THR A 68 9.83 7.09 20.13
C THR A 68 11.22 7.18 19.50
N ASN A 69 11.42 6.64 18.28
CA ASN A 69 12.73 6.34 17.71
C ASN A 69 13.22 7.30 16.61
N GLY A 70 12.66 8.52 16.50
CA GLY A 70 13.24 9.62 15.71
C GLY A 70 13.14 9.51 14.18
N ASP A 71 13.18 8.31 13.61
CA ASP A 71 13.08 8.10 12.17
C ASP A 71 11.62 7.81 11.75
N SER A 72 10.96 8.83 11.19
CA SER A 72 9.63 8.65 10.59
C SER A 72 9.80 8.14 9.15
N TRP A 73 9.44 6.87 8.93
CA TRP A 73 9.25 6.31 7.57
C TRP A 73 8.19 7.08 6.76
N PHE A 74 7.32 7.80 7.47
CA PHE A 74 6.25 8.61 6.92
C PHE A 74 6.76 10.02 6.59
N ASN A 75 7.35 10.12 5.40
CA ASN A 75 7.85 11.35 4.79
C ASN A 75 7.27 11.51 3.37
N LYS A 76 7.51 12.68 2.78
CA LYS A 76 7.00 13.00 1.43
C LYS A 76 7.43 11.98 0.38
N GLY A 77 8.69 11.57 0.36
CA GLY A 77 9.25 10.64 -0.63
C GLY A 77 8.61 9.26 -0.57
N THR A 78 8.20 8.80 0.62
CA THR A 78 7.40 7.59 0.77
C THR A 78 6.04 7.73 0.10
N LEU A 79 5.33 8.85 0.30
CA LEU A 79 4.04 9.07 -0.37
C LEU A 79 4.18 9.31 -1.87
N GLU A 80 5.24 9.98 -2.34
CA GLU A 80 5.53 10.11 -3.77
C GLU A 80 5.69 8.75 -4.44
N ARG A 81 6.44 7.83 -3.82
CA ARG A 81 6.59 6.45 -4.30
C ARG A 81 5.27 5.70 -4.30
N PHE A 82 4.49 5.83 -3.24
CA PHE A 82 3.15 5.24 -3.17
C PHE A 82 2.24 5.74 -4.30
N VAL A 83 2.15 7.06 -4.49
CA VAL A 83 1.36 7.68 -5.56
C VAL A 83 1.79 7.16 -6.92
N ARG A 84 3.10 7.14 -7.19
CA ARG A 84 3.64 6.62 -8.45
C ARG A 84 3.21 5.18 -8.69
N PHE A 85 3.33 4.33 -7.66
CA PHE A 85 2.98 2.92 -7.72
C PHE A 85 1.49 2.70 -7.99
N VAL A 86 0.59 3.34 -7.23
CA VAL A 86 -0.86 3.16 -7.43
C VAL A 86 -1.38 3.85 -8.70
N SER A 87 -0.62 4.78 -9.28
CA SER A 87 -0.96 5.42 -10.56
C SER A 87 -0.48 4.63 -11.78
N THR A 88 0.30 3.55 -11.60
CA THR A 88 0.77 2.66 -12.68
C THR A 88 0.25 1.24 -12.44
N PRO A 89 -1.02 0.95 -12.79
CA PRO A 89 -1.66 -0.31 -12.48
C PRO A 89 -0.93 -1.53 -13.07
N GLU A 90 -0.22 -1.37 -14.19
CA GLU A 90 0.51 -2.46 -14.86
C GLU A 90 1.61 -3.05 -13.96
N VAL A 91 2.30 -2.19 -13.20
CA VAL A 91 3.37 -2.61 -12.27
C VAL A 91 2.79 -3.38 -11.09
N LEU A 92 1.64 -2.92 -10.59
CA LEU A 92 0.93 -3.54 -9.48
C LEU A 92 0.32 -4.90 -9.88
N GLU A 93 -0.29 -5.00 -11.07
CA GLU A 93 -0.79 -6.26 -11.61
C GLU A 93 0.34 -7.28 -11.81
N SER A 94 1.48 -6.84 -12.32
CA SER A 94 2.67 -7.69 -12.48
C SER A 94 3.19 -8.18 -11.12
N ALA A 95 3.29 -7.29 -10.13
CA ALA A 95 3.75 -7.66 -8.78
C ALA A 95 2.84 -8.69 -8.10
N ASN A 96 1.52 -8.53 -8.20
CA ASN A 96 0.56 -9.49 -7.66
C ASN A 96 0.65 -10.86 -8.37
N THR A 97 0.88 -10.84 -9.69
CA THR A 97 1.07 -12.07 -10.47
C THR A 97 2.30 -12.81 -10.00
N TYR A 98 3.44 -12.12 -9.84
CA TYR A 98 4.67 -12.72 -9.35
C TYR A 98 4.56 -13.28 -7.94
N ASP A 99 3.86 -12.58 -7.04
CA ASP A 99 3.63 -13.07 -5.67
C ASP A 99 2.79 -14.36 -5.67
N ALA A 100 1.76 -14.43 -6.51
CA ALA A 100 0.95 -15.63 -6.68
C ALA A 100 1.75 -16.80 -7.26
N GLU A 101 2.54 -16.56 -8.31
CA GLU A 101 3.42 -17.57 -8.92
C GLU A 101 4.48 -18.07 -7.93
N MET A 102 5.07 -17.18 -7.14
CA MET A 102 6.05 -17.55 -6.12
C MET A 102 5.42 -18.41 -5.02
N SER A 103 4.22 -18.05 -4.56
CA SER A 103 3.44 -18.84 -3.61
C SER A 103 3.10 -20.24 -4.15
N GLN A 104 2.77 -20.35 -5.43
CA GLN A 104 2.55 -21.64 -6.10
C GLN A 104 3.82 -22.50 -6.13
N LEU A 105 4.97 -21.92 -6.50
CA LEU A 105 6.25 -22.63 -6.52
C LEU A 105 6.65 -23.12 -5.12
N GLU A 106 6.44 -22.31 -4.08
CA GLU A 106 6.66 -22.74 -2.71
C GLU A 106 5.73 -23.88 -2.29
N GLY A 107 4.45 -23.80 -2.68
CA GLY A 107 3.47 -24.87 -2.44
C GLY A 107 3.90 -26.18 -3.09
N ALA A 108 4.29 -26.14 -4.37
CA ALA A 108 4.80 -27.30 -5.09
C ALA A 108 6.06 -27.86 -4.41
N ARG A 109 7.02 -27.01 -4.02
CA ARG A 109 8.24 -27.43 -3.31
C ARG A 109 7.90 -28.17 -2.01
N ARG A 110 6.93 -27.68 -1.23
CA ARG A 110 6.50 -28.34 0.01
C ARG A 110 5.93 -29.72 -0.27
N ILE A 111 5.05 -29.86 -1.26
CA ILE A 111 4.46 -31.14 -1.64
C ILE A 111 5.55 -32.14 -2.06
N TYR A 112 6.46 -31.74 -2.94
CA TYR A 112 7.57 -32.61 -3.37
C TYR A 112 8.45 -33.04 -2.20
N SER A 113 8.81 -32.12 -1.30
CA SER A 113 9.60 -32.46 -0.12
C SER A 113 8.92 -33.47 0.81
N GLN A 114 7.60 -33.40 0.95
CA GLN A 114 6.84 -34.37 1.76
C GLN A 114 6.79 -35.74 1.08
N VAL A 115 6.50 -35.79 -0.22
CA VAL A 115 6.47 -37.05 -0.99
C VAL A 115 7.81 -37.78 -0.93
N THR A 116 8.92 -37.06 -1.09
CA THR A 116 10.27 -37.67 -0.97
C THR A 116 10.58 -38.20 0.42
N CYS A 117 9.96 -37.66 1.48
CA CYS A 117 10.10 -38.21 2.83
C CYS A 117 9.25 -39.48 3.03
N PHE A 118 8.09 -39.60 2.37
CA PHE A 118 7.22 -40.79 2.47
C PHE A 118 7.70 -41.97 1.61
N THR A 119 8.38 -41.73 0.48
CA THR A 119 8.89 -42.80 -0.39
C THR A 119 10.27 -43.32 0.03
N GLY A 120 10.84 -42.81 1.13
CA GLY A 120 12.12 -43.27 1.69
C GLY A 120 12.02 -44.52 2.58
N ASP A 121 10.81 -44.97 2.93
CA ASP A 121 10.56 -46.07 3.89
C ASP A 121 10.13 -47.41 3.24
N GLU A 122 10.19 -47.55 1.90
CA GLU A 122 9.85 -48.82 1.19
C GLU A 122 11.07 -49.63 0.73
N HIS A 123 12.20 -49.57 1.43
CA HIS A 123 13.32 -50.50 1.25
C HIS A 123 14.01 -50.83 2.57
N ILE A 124 13.42 -51.73 3.38
CA ILE A 124 14.13 -52.64 4.30
C ILE A 124 13.48 -54.02 4.20
#